data_AF-A0A960SNW0-F1
#
_entry.id   AF-A0A960SNW0-F1
#
_cell.length_a   1.000
_cell.length_b   1.000
_cell.length_c   1.000
_cell.angle_alpha   90.00
_cell.angle_beta   90.00
_cell.angle_gamma   90.00
#
_symmetry.space_group_name_H-M   'P 1'
#
loop_
_entity.id
_entity.type
_entity.pdbx_description
1 polymer ?
#
loop_
_entity_poly.entity_id
_entity_poly.type
_entity_poly.pdbx_seq_one_letter_code
_entity_poly.pdbx_strand_id
1 'polypeptide(L)'
;GRTDDANDAFGYGLFPGQYGMVLLSRFPVDRAHVRTFRKLLWKDLPDAALPVRPDSGDSYYSDEILQRFRLSSKSHWDIPLQIGDTTLHILAAHPTPPAFDGPEDRNGRRNHDEIRLWAEYIKGHHQNWLRDDRGRVGGLKAESRFVICGDLNADPVDGDSFQNAARQLLEHDRVNAAFVPQSTGAAEAAVQQAGKNRSHTGPAAADTSDFNDRSVGNLRVDYVLPDASATVVSGGIFWPAPGEPLADAIDCSDHRLVWLDLQYNTSTSSLRPGDASEQSR
;
A
#
# COMPACT_ATOMS: atom_id res chain seq x y z
N GLY A 1 30.90 -6.95 -2.10
CA GLY A 1 30.33 -6.77 -0.76
C GLY A 1 30.73 -7.92 0.11
N ARG A 2 30.76 -7.73 1.43
CA ARG A 2 30.60 -8.85 2.37
C ARG A 2 29.11 -9.18 2.38
N THR A 3 28.77 -10.46 2.44
CA THR A 3 27.41 -10.99 2.22
C THR A 3 26.67 -11.25 3.53
N ASP A 4 26.89 -10.43 4.55
CA ASP A 4 26.49 -10.69 5.92
C ASP A 4 25.63 -9.59 6.56
N ASP A 5 25.18 -8.58 5.78
CA ASP A 5 24.27 -7.56 6.29
C ASP A 5 22.81 -7.76 5.83
N ALA A 6 21.89 -7.09 6.51
CA ALA A 6 20.46 -7.19 6.20
C ALA A 6 20.07 -6.59 4.83
N ASN A 7 20.94 -5.78 4.20
CA ASN A 7 20.71 -5.14 2.91
C ASN A 7 21.15 -6.01 1.71
N ASP A 8 21.88 -7.11 1.95
CA ASP A 8 22.26 -8.06 0.90
C ASP A 8 21.09 -8.94 0.39
N ALA A 9 19.98 -8.96 1.11
CA ALA A 9 18.75 -9.64 0.69
C ALA A 9 17.97 -8.85 -0.37
N PHE A 10 16.95 -9.47 -0.98
CA PHE A 10 16.08 -8.77 -1.95
C PHE A 10 15.30 -7.61 -1.33
N GLY A 11 15.09 -7.62 -0.02
CA GLY A 11 14.58 -6.52 0.80
C GLY A 11 15.16 -6.66 2.20
N TYR A 12 15.17 -5.58 2.98
CA TYR A 12 15.87 -5.54 4.26
C TYR A 12 15.32 -6.57 5.27
N GLY A 13 16.22 -7.31 5.92
CA GLY A 13 15.88 -8.17 7.06
C GLY A 13 17.09 -8.91 7.61
N LEU A 14 17.23 -8.95 8.93
CA LEU A 14 18.29 -9.65 9.67
C LEU A 14 18.01 -11.15 9.83
N PHE A 15 16.74 -11.55 9.77
CA PHE A 15 16.32 -12.95 9.83
C PHE A 15 15.02 -13.18 9.04
N PRO A 16 14.72 -14.43 8.62
CA PRO A 16 13.49 -14.73 7.88
C PRO A 16 12.24 -14.31 8.63
N GLY A 17 11.39 -13.49 8.00
CA GLY A 17 10.11 -13.05 8.56
C GLY A 17 10.16 -11.74 9.34
N GLN A 18 11.33 -11.13 9.55
CA GLN A 18 11.40 -9.75 10.04
C GLN A 18 10.66 -8.82 9.08
N TYR A 19 9.79 -7.95 9.61
CA TYR A 19 8.86 -7.10 8.83
C TYR A 19 7.91 -7.87 7.90
N GLY A 20 7.66 -9.15 8.19
CA GLY A 20 6.67 -9.95 7.49
C GLY A 20 5.25 -9.44 7.68
N MET A 21 4.36 -9.82 6.76
CA MET A 21 2.95 -9.44 6.79
C MET A 21 2.08 -10.63 7.17
N VAL A 22 0.92 -10.35 7.76
CA VAL A 22 -0.14 -11.35 8.00
C VAL A 22 -1.49 -10.73 7.69
N LEU A 23 -2.37 -11.51 7.05
CA LEU A 23 -3.79 -11.16 6.92
C LEU A 23 -4.61 -12.08 7.83
N LEU A 24 -5.38 -11.46 8.72
CA LEU A 24 -6.38 -12.15 9.55
C LEU A 24 -7.76 -11.75 9.05
N SER A 25 -8.63 -12.74 8.83
CA SER A 25 -9.98 -12.50 8.33
C SER A 25 -10.98 -13.41 9.03
N ARG A 26 -12.10 -12.82 9.47
CA ARG A 26 -13.29 -13.57 9.88
C ARG A 26 -13.99 -14.22 8.69
N PHE A 27 -13.85 -13.63 7.50
CA PHE A 27 -14.47 -14.10 6.27
C PHE A 27 -13.59 -15.09 5.51
N PRO A 28 -14.18 -16.07 4.79
CA PRO A 28 -13.40 -17.04 4.03
C PRO A 28 -12.49 -16.39 2.99
N VAL A 29 -11.25 -16.89 2.93
CA VAL A 29 -10.27 -16.53 1.90
C VAL A 29 -10.44 -17.48 0.70
N ASP A 30 -10.63 -16.94 -0.49
CA ASP A 30 -10.59 -17.72 -1.73
C ASP A 30 -9.14 -18.02 -2.13
N ARG A 31 -8.58 -19.06 -1.52
CA ARG A 31 -7.18 -19.48 -1.69
C ARG A 31 -6.82 -19.86 -3.13
N ALA A 32 -7.80 -20.28 -3.93
CA ALA A 32 -7.56 -20.65 -5.32
C ALA A 32 -7.24 -19.41 -6.18
N HIS A 33 -7.86 -18.27 -5.85
CA HIS A 33 -7.75 -17.03 -6.61
C HIS A 33 -6.76 -16.01 -6.04
N VAL A 34 -6.15 -16.25 -4.87
CA VAL A 34 -5.02 -15.45 -4.36
C VAL A 34 -3.93 -15.30 -5.43
N ARG A 35 -3.44 -14.06 -5.60
CA ARG A 35 -2.29 -13.72 -6.45
C ARG A 35 -1.19 -13.09 -5.60
N THR A 36 0.06 -13.40 -5.95
CA THR A 36 1.25 -12.84 -5.31
C THR A 36 2.22 -12.38 -6.38
N PHE A 37 2.95 -11.28 -6.12
CA PHE A 37 3.88 -10.68 -7.10
C PHE A 37 5.33 -10.70 -6.62
N ARG A 38 5.68 -11.67 -5.76
CA ARG A 38 7.02 -11.75 -5.14
C ARG A 38 8.15 -11.91 -6.16
N LYS A 39 7.90 -12.53 -7.31
CA LYS A 39 8.92 -12.82 -8.33
C LYS A 39 8.93 -11.83 -9.49
N LEU A 40 8.01 -10.87 -9.53
CA LEU A 40 7.99 -9.84 -10.56
C LEU A 40 9.29 -9.05 -10.50
N LEU A 41 10.02 -8.95 -11.61
CA LEU A 41 11.29 -8.22 -11.67
C LEU A 41 11.04 -6.72 -11.79
N TRP A 42 11.90 -5.91 -11.16
CA TRP A 42 11.75 -4.45 -11.22
C TRP A 42 11.85 -3.92 -12.65
N LYS A 43 12.84 -4.42 -13.41
CA LYS A 43 13.03 -4.07 -14.82
C LYS A 43 11.87 -4.44 -15.76
N ASP A 44 10.95 -5.32 -15.34
CA ASP A 44 9.82 -5.74 -16.18
C ASP A 44 8.64 -4.76 -16.07
N LEU A 45 8.69 -3.81 -15.12
CA LEU A 45 7.78 -2.67 -15.07
C LEU A 45 8.10 -1.72 -16.25
N PRO A 46 7.11 -1.34 -17.08
CA PRO A 46 7.32 -0.39 -18.15
C PRO A 46 7.82 0.95 -17.61
N ASP A 47 8.90 1.46 -18.19
CA ASP A 47 9.55 2.71 -17.76
C ASP A 47 9.88 2.69 -16.25
N ALA A 48 10.39 1.56 -15.75
CA ALA A 48 10.80 1.41 -14.37
C ALA A 48 11.77 2.53 -13.95
N ALA A 49 11.57 3.08 -12.76
CA ALA A 49 12.41 4.09 -12.13
C ALA A 49 13.75 3.51 -11.63
N LEU A 50 14.44 2.70 -12.44
CA LEU A 50 15.70 2.08 -12.03
C LEU A 50 16.74 3.14 -11.65
N PRO A 51 17.48 2.98 -10.54
CA PRO A 51 18.47 3.94 -10.09
C PRO A 51 19.65 4.01 -11.06
N VAL A 52 20.23 5.20 -11.14
CA VAL A 52 21.45 5.49 -11.90
C VAL A 52 22.54 5.99 -10.97
N ARG A 53 23.80 5.85 -11.39
CA ARG A 53 24.94 6.41 -10.67
C ARG A 53 24.96 7.92 -10.85
N PRO A 54 24.94 8.73 -9.77
CA PRO A 54 24.84 10.19 -9.88
C PRO A 54 26.01 10.86 -10.61
N ASP A 55 27.19 10.24 -10.59
CA ASP A 55 28.43 10.76 -11.19
C ASP A 55 28.54 10.50 -12.69
N SER A 56 28.08 9.34 -13.17
CA SER A 56 28.19 8.96 -14.59
C SER A 56 26.84 8.98 -15.34
N GLY A 57 25.73 8.87 -14.63
CA GLY A 57 24.39 8.64 -15.21
C GLY A 57 24.15 7.21 -15.69
N ASP A 58 25.14 6.31 -15.55
CA ASP A 58 25.00 4.91 -15.93
C ASP A 58 24.06 4.15 -14.99
N SER A 59 23.59 2.97 -15.41
CA SER A 59 22.77 2.12 -14.54
C SER A 59 23.51 1.80 -13.23
N TYR A 60 22.80 1.92 -12.11
CA TYR A 60 23.34 1.56 -10.80
C TYR A 60 23.58 0.04 -10.70
N TYR A 61 22.62 -0.74 -11.20
CA TYR A 61 22.68 -2.20 -11.23
C TYR A 61 23.24 -2.71 -12.55
N SER A 62 24.01 -3.79 -12.50
CA SER A 62 24.40 -4.50 -13.72
C SER A 62 23.22 -5.25 -14.34
N ASP A 63 23.30 -5.56 -15.62
CA ASP A 63 22.30 -6.38 -16.31
C ASP A 63 22.07 -7.72 -15.59
N GLU A 64 23.13 -8.37 -15.08
CA GLU A 64 23.00 -9.61 -14.33
C GLU A 64 22.10 -9.45 -13.09
N ILE A 65 22.26 -8.34 -12.36
CA ILE A 65 21.42 -8.05 -11.18
C ILE A 65 19.98 -7.79 -11.62
N LEU A 66 19.76 -6.99 -12.67
CA LEU A 66 18.42 -6.68 -13.16
C LEU A 66 17.66 -7.93 -13.64
N GLN A 67 18.35 -8.97 -14.11
CA GLN A 67 17.72 -10.26 -14.46
C GLN A 67 17.18 -11.05 -13.24
N ARG A 68 17.52 -10.64 -12.01
CA ARG A 68 17.14 -11.34 -10.77
C ARG A 68 16.43 -10.44 -9.76
N PHE A 69 16.61 -9.13 -9.84
CA PHE A 69 16.16 -8.20 -8.83
C PHE A 69 14.64 -7.95 -8.91
N ARG A 70 13.96 -8.34 -7.84
CA ARG A 70 12.50 -8.30 -7.71
C ARG A 70 12.02 -6.89 -7.41
N LEU A 71 10.86 -6.50 -7.92
CA LEU A 71 10.22 -5.24 -7.58
C LEU A 71 9.86 -5.22 -6.10
N SER A 72 9.05 -6.17 -5.64
CA SER A 72 8.64 -6.25 -4.24
C SER A 72 9.82 -6.57 -3.32
N SER A 73 10.11 -5.64 -2.40
CA SER A 73 11.10 -5.76 -1.32
C SER A 73 10.60 -6.70 -0.21
N LYS A 74 9.31 -6.61 0.15
CA LYS A 74 8.63 -7.54 1.05
C LYS A 74 7.60 -8.36 0.29
N SER A 75 6.41 -7.83 0.04
CA SER A 75 5.34 -8.57 -0.63
C SER A 75 4.25 -7.67 -1.21
N HIS A 76 3.60 -8.17 -2.25
CA HIS A 76 2.35 -7.66 -2.83
C HIS A 76 1.39 -8.84 -3.00
N TRP A 77 0.23 -8.77 -2.35
CA TRP A 77 -0.78 -9.81 -2.36
C TRP A 77 -2.14 -9.26 -2.79
N ASP A 78 -2.79 -9.92 -3.74
CA ASP A 78 -4.21 -9.78 -3.99
C ASP A 78 -4.92 -10.99 -3.37
N ILE A 79 -5.72 -10.73 -2.34
CA ILE A 79 -6.37 -11.75 -1.52
C ILE A 79 -7.89 -11.56 -1.58
N PRO A 80 -8.61 -12.39 -2.35
CA PRO A 80 -10.06 -12.31 -2.41
C PRO A 80 -10.71 -12.90 -1.16
N LEU A 81 -11.55 -12.10 -0.50
CA LEU A 81 -12.39 -12.49 0.64
C LEU A 81 -13.85 -12.63 0.18
N GLN A 82 -14.54 -13.65 0.69
CA GLN A 82 -15.97 -13.87 0.44
C GLN A 82 -16.82 -13.27 1.56
N ILE A 83 -17.58 -12.23 1.25
CA ILE A 83 -18.49 -11.52 2.18
C ILE A 83 -19.91 -11.68 1.64
N GLY A 84 -20.65 -12.67 2.15
CA GLY A 84 -21.91 -13.10 1.54
C GLY A 84 -21.66 -13.57 0.10
N ASP A 85 -22.42 -13.05 -0.86
CA ASP A 85 -22.27 -13.34 -2.29
C ASP A 85 -21.29 -12.39 -3.01
N THR A 86 -20.58 -11.55 -2.26
CA THR A 86 -19.64 -10.57 -2.81
C THR A 86 -18.19 -10.99 -2.55
N THR A 87 -17.36 -10.89 -3.59
CA THR A 87 -15.91 -10.96 -3.44
C THR A 87 -15.33 -9.57 -3.22
N LEU A 88 -14.56 -9.39 -2.15
CA LEU A 88 -13.76 -8.20 -1.87
C LEU A 88 -12.28 -8.54 -1.94
N HIS A 89 -11.53 -7.84 -2.79
CA HIS A 89 -10.09 -8.03 -2.91
C HIS A 89 -9.33 -7.19 -1.87
N ILE A 90 -8.53 -7.84 -1.02
CA ILE A 90 -7.56 -7.13 -0.18
C ILE A 90 -6.23 -7.08 -0.92
N LEU A 91 -5.83 -5.87 -1.33
CA LEU A 91 -4.58 -5.59 -2.02
C LEU A 91 -3.55 -5.14 -0.97
N ALA A 92 -2.79 -6.10 -0.43
CA ALA A 92 -1.88 -5.85 0.68
C ALA A 92 -0.44 -5.70 0.21
N ALA A 93 0.25 -4.62 0.62
CA ALA A 93 1.67 -4.45 0.40
C ALA A 93 2.39 -3.83 1.60
N HIS A 94 3.71 -4.00 1.62
CA HIS A 94 4.61 -3.30 2.53
C HIS A 94 5.88 -2.92 1.74
N PRO A 95 5.84 -1.85 0.92
CA PRO A 95 6.99 -1.34 0.19
C PRO A 95 8.17 -0.99 1.11
N THR A 96 9.33 -0.80 0.50
CA THR A 96 10.53 -0.37 1.22
C THR A 96 10.38 1.07 1.71
N PRO A 97 10.91 1.44 2.89
CA PRO A 97 11.08 2.84 3.28
C PRO A 97 11.91 3.59 2.23
N PRO A 98 11.52 4.80 1.79
CA PRO A 98 12.25 5.62 0.81
C PRO A 98 13.45 6.33 1.45
N ALA A 99 14.30 5.58 2.17
CA ALA A 99 15.43 6.09 2.92
C ALA A 99 16.50 4.99 3.07
N PHE A 100 17.58 5.26 3.81
CA PHE A 100 18.65 4.29 4.13
C PHE A 100 19.52 3.86 2.93
N ASP A 101 19.73 4.76 1.98
CA ASP A 101 20.50 4.56 0.77
C ASP A 101 21.37 5.77 0.42
N GLY A 102 22.12 5.69 -0.69
CA GLY A 102 22.99 6.76 -1.16
C GLY A 102 22.31 7.69 -2.16
N PRO A 103 23.06 8.64 -2.75
CA PRO A 103 22.51 9.63 -3.67
C PRO A 103 21.92 9.04 -4.97
N GLU A 104 22.07 7.73 -5.22
CA GLU A 104 21.34 7.00 -6.27
C GLU A 104 19.82 6.93 -6.05
N ASP A 105 19.36 7.14 -4.80
CA ASP A 105 17.95 7.05 -4.39
C ASP A 105 17.29 5.72 -4.78
N ARG A 106 17.94 4.60 -4.43
CA ARG A 106 17.46 3.26 -4.83
C ARG A 106 16.12 2.94 -4.17
N ASN A 107 15.95 3.31 -2.91
CA ASN A 107 14.83 2.96 -2.07
C ASN A 107 13.66 3.90 -2.32
N GLY A 108 13.88 5.20 -2.52
CA GLY A 108 12.79 6.10 -2.93
C GLY A 108 12.24 5.71 -4.29
N ARG A 109 13.10 5.42 -5.25
CA ARG A 109 12.69 4.91 -6.58
C ARG A 109 11.98 3.56 -6.53
N ARG A 110 12.46 2.64 -5.69
CA ARG A 110 11.81 1.33 -5.54
C ARG A 110 10.47 1.43 -4.85
N ASN A 111 10.37 2.22 -3.78
CA ASN A 111 9.11 2.53 -3.09
C ASN A 111 8.08 3.08 -4.09
N HIS A 112 8.50 4.05 -4.92
CA HIS A 112 7.67 4.60 -5.99
C HIS A 112 7.08 3.52 -6.90
N ASP A 113 7.93 2.62 -7.41
CA ASP A 113 7.50 1.58 -8.34
C ASP A 113 6.74 0.42 -7.67
N GLU A 114 7.01 0.15 -6.38
CA GLU A 114 6.21 -0.77 -5.57
C GLU A 114 4.79 -0.23 -5.41
N ILE A 115 4.61 1.06 -5.08
CA ILE A 115 3.27 1.69 -5.03
C ILE A 115 2.64 1.74 -6.42
N ARG A 116 3.43 2.04 -7.46
CA ARG A 116 2.98 2.06 -8.86
C ARG A 116 2.42 0.71 -9.29
N LEU A 117 2.96 -0.41 -8.80
CA LEU A 117 2.43 -1.74 -9.11
C LEU A 117 0.94 -1.83 -8.76
N TRP A 118 0.51 -1.27 -7.62
CA TRP A 118 -0.92 -1.23 -7.31
C TRP A 118 -1.71 -0.30 -8.21
N ALA A 119 -1.21 0.91 -8.47
CA ALA A 119 -1.86 1.85 -9.38
C ALA A 119 -2.08 1.21 -10.76
N GLU A 120 -1.05 0.54 -11.31
CA GLU A 120 -1.16 -0.22 -12.55
C GLU A 120 -2.13 -1.41 -12.41
N TYR A 121 -2.02 -2.20 -11.34
CA TYR A 121 -2.85 -3.38 -11.12
C TYR A 121 -4.34 -3.06 -11.14
N ILE A 122 -4.73 -1.91 -10.56
CA ILE A 122 -6.13 -1.49 -10.48
C ILE A 122 -6.61 -0.70 -11.70
N LYS A 123 -5.84 -0.48 -12.77
CA LYS A 123 -6.30 0.32 -13.93
C LYS A 123 -7.54 -0.22 -14.65
N GLY A 124 -7.92 -1.49 -14.45
CA GLY A 124 -9.14 -2.08 -15.02
C GLY A 124 -9.05 -2.49 -16.49
N HIS A 125 -7.85 -2.46 -17.10
CA HIS A 125 -7.61 -3.01 -18.44
C HIS A 125 -6.46 -4.01 -18.45
N HIS A 126 -6.42 -4.87 -19.47
CA HIS A 126 -5.44 -5.94 -19.59
C HIS A 126 -4.03 -5.40 -19.84
N GLN A 127 -3.06 -5.89 -19.07
CA GLN A 127 -1.65 -5.50 -19.16
C GLN A 127 -0.78 -6.74 -19.34
N ASN A 128 -0.11 -6.85 -20.50
CA ASN A 128 0.64 -8.05 -20.90
C ASN A 128 1.92 -8.29 -20.10
N TRP A 129 2.49 -7.22 -19.53
CA TRP A 129 3.72 -7.25 -18.74
C TRP A 129 3.46 -7.72 -17.31
N LEU A 130 2.27 -7.41 -16.75
CA LEU A 130 1.93 -7.72 -15.37
C LEU A 130 1.59 -9.21 -15.22
N ARG A 131 2.44 -9.93 -14.50
CA ARG A 131 2.31 -11.37 -14.26
C ARG A 131 2.49 -11.68 -12.78
N ASP A 132 1.60 -12.51 -12.25
CA ASP A 132 1.75 -13.03 -10.88
C ASP A 132 2.71 -14.22 -10.83
N ASP A 133 3.01 -14.71 -9.63
CA ASP A 133 3.92 -15.82 -9.38
C ASP A 133 3.45 -17.17 -9.98
N ARG A 134 2.17 -17.27 -10.41
CA ARG A 134 1.59 -18.44 -11.10
C ARG A 134 1.48 -18.21 -12.61
N GLY A 135 2.00 -17.10 -13.12
CA GLY A 135 1.99 -16.75 -14.54
C GLY A 135 0.67 -16.19 -15.07
N ARG A 136 -0.30 -15.86 -14.20
CA ARG A 136 -1.55 -15.21 -14.64
C ARG A 136 -1.25 -13.78 -15.06
N VAL A 137 -1.73 -13.42 -16.24
CA VAL A 137 -1.47 -12.13 -16.89
C VAL A 137 -2.59 -11.14 -16.58
N GLY A 138 -2.24 -9.86 -16.44
CA GLY A 138 -3.19 -8.76 -16.36
C GLY A 138 -3.56 -8.34 -14.93
N GLY A 139 -4.10 -7.12 -14.83
CA GLY A 139 -4.51 -6.49 -13.58
C GLY A 139 -5.85 -6.99 -13.03
N LEU A 140 -6.34 -6.29 -12.00
CA LEU A 140 -7.65 -6.48 -11.42
C LEU A 140 -8.74 -6.02 -12.41
N LYS A 141 -9.85 -6.75 -12.48
CA LYS A 141 -10.97 -6.41 -13.36
C LYS A 141 -11.59 -5.06 -12.97
N ALA A 142 -12.21 -4.38 -13.93
CA ALA A 142 -12.76 -3.03 -13.74
C ALA A 142 -13.91 -2.99 -12.72
N GLU A 143 -14.68 -4.07 -12.64
CA GLU A 143 -15.85 -4.23 -11.77
C GLU A 143 -15.50 -4.80 -10.38
N SER A 144 -14.25 -5.23 -10.16
CA SER A 144 -13.82 -5.77 -8.88
C SER A 144 -13.85 -4.71 -7.79
N ARG A 145 -14.39 -5.10 -6.63
CA ARG A 145 -14.29 -4.34 -5.39
C ARG A 145 -12.97 -4.64 -4.71
N PHE A 146 -12.32 -3.62 -4.16
CA PHE A 146 -11.04 -3.79 -3.49
C PHE A 146 -10.80 -2.81 -2.35
N VAL A 147 -9.88 -3.19 -1.46
CA VAL A 147 -9.26 -2.29 -0.49
C VAL A 147 -7.75 -2.48 -0.57
N ILE A 148 -7.01 -1.41 -0.79
CA ILE A 148 -5.56 -1.40 -0.66
C ILE A 148 -5.22 -1.18 0.81
N CYS A 149 -4.38 -2.05 1.39
CA CYS A 149 -4.00 -1.98 2.79
C CYS A 149 -2.49 -2.14 2.97
N GLY A 150 -1.90 -1.34 3.86
CA GLY A 150 -0.57 -1.59 4.40
C GLY A 150 0.23 -0.32 4.71
N ASP A 151 1.41 -0.54 5.27
CA ASP A 151 2.47 0.47 5.38
C ASP A 151 3.07 0.66 3.99
N LEU A 152 2.66 1.73 3.31
CA LEU A 152 3.19 2.11 2.00
C LEU A 152 4.50 2.89 2.09
N ASN A 153 4.94 3.27 3.29
CA ASN A 153 6.16 4.02 3.54
C ASN A 153 6.26 5.36 2.79
N ALA A 154 5.14 5.89 2.31
CA ALA A 154 5.12 7.09 1.49
C ALA A 154 4.12 8.09 2.05
N ASP A 155 4.61 9.23 2.51
CA ASP A 155 3.81 10.38 2.88
C ASP A 155 3.48 11.22 1.63
N PRO A 156 2.26 11.79 1.51
CA PRO A 156 1.87 12.53 0.31
C PRO A 156 2.32 14.00 0.29
N VAL A 157 2.90 14.52 1.38
CA VAL A 157 3.24 15.94 1.56
C VAL A 157 4.65 16.16 2.11
N ASP A 158 4.99 15.55 3.25
CA ASP A 158 6.14 15.89 4.09
C ASP A 158 7.30 14.88 3.99
N GLY A 159 7.07 13.70 3.43
CA GLY A 159 8.07 12.64 3.31
C GLY A 159 8.96 12.73 2.07
N ASP A 160 10.05 11.96 2.07
CA ASP A 160 11.10 12.00 1.03
C ASP A 160 10.87 11.02 -0.14
N SER A 161 9.62 10.64 -0.41
CA SER A 161 9.31 9.69 -1.49
C SER A 161 9.63 10.25 -2.87
N PHE A 162 10.30 9.46 -3.70
CA PHE A 162 10.53 9.80 -5.10
C PHE A 162 9.20 10.05 -5.83
N GLN A 163 9.10 11.23 -6.47
CA GLN A 163 7.95 11.64 -7.28
C GLN A 163 6.58 11.50 -6.60
N ASN A 164 6.49 11.78 -5.29
CA ASN A 164 5.25 11.73 -4.51
C ASN A 164 4.50 10.40 -4.64
N ALA A 165 5.20 9.28 -4.42
CA ALA A 165 4.73 7.94 -4.70
C ALA A 165 3.29 7.63 -4.24
N ALA A 166 2.89 8.04 -3.03
CA ALA A 166 1.55 7.82 -2.47
C ALA A 166 0.42 8.44 -3.33
N ARG A 167 0.69 9.57 -4.00
CA ARG A 167 -0.30 10.27 -4.83
C ARG A 167 -0.76 9.43 -6.02
N GLN A 168 0.07 8.49 -6.49
CA GLN A 168 -0.32 7.53 -7.52
C GLN A 168 -1.57 6.72 -7.16
N LEU A 169 -1.82 6.48 -5.86
CA LEU A 169 -3.03 5.81 -5.38
C LEU A 169 -4.07 6.81 -4.89
N LEU A 170 -3.66 7.86 -4.17
CA LEU A 170 -4.59 8.85 -3.62
C LEU A 170 -5.34 9.65 -4.70
N GLU A 171 -4.76 9.78 -5.88
CA GLU A 171 -5.35 10.50 -7.03
C GLU A 171 -5.90 9.55 -8.10
N HIS A 172 -5.88 8.23 -7.86
CA HIS A 172 -6.34 7.27 -8.84
C HIS A 172 -7.88 7.22 -8.88
N ASP A 173 -8.49 7.37 -10.06
CA ASP A 173 -9.95 7.45 -10.24
C ASP A 173 -10.75 6.27 -9.66
N ARG A 174 -10.12 5.10 -9.57
CA ARG A 174 -10.73 3.90 -8.97
C ARG A 174 -10.56 3.79 -7.45
N VAL A 175 -9.89 4.73 -6.80
CA VAL A 175 -9.65 4.74 -5.35
C VAL A 175 -10.48 5.84 -4.71
N ASN A 176 -11.23 5.51 -3.65
CA ASN A 176 -11.85 6.50 -2.79
C ASN A 176 -10.86 6.92 -1.70
N ALA A 177 -10.14 8.03 -1.94
CA ALA A 177 -9.22 8.64 -0.99
C ALA A 177 -9.79 9.90 -0.31
N ALA A 178 -11.08 10.18 -0.46
CA ALA A 178 -11.70 11.42 0.03
C ALA A 178 -11.79 11.46 1.56
N PHE A 179 -11.94 10.31 2.20
CA PHE A 179 -11.88 10.19 3.66
C PHE A 179 -10.43 9.97 4.10
N VAL A 180 -9.88 10.89 4.87
CA VAL A 180 -8.56 10.77 5.48
C VAL A 180 -8.73 10.44 6.96
N PRO A 181 -8.33 9.23 7.43
CA PRO A 181 -8.34 8.90 8.85
C PRO A 181 -7.55 9.91 9.67
N GLN A 182 -8.06 10.27 10.85
CA GLN A 182 -7.42 11.23 11.75
C GLN A 182 -7.42 10.74 13.20
N SER A 183 -6.57 11.37 14.02
CA SER A 183 -6.49 11.19 15.46
C SER A 183 -6.13 12.51 16.16
N THR A 184 -6.68 12.73 17.37
CA THR A 184 -6.25 13.79 18.27
C THR A 184 -4.82 13.56 18.78
N GLY A 185 -4.47 12.33 19.16
CA GLY A 185 -3.14 11.98 19.67
C GLY A 185 -2.02 12.21 18.65
N ALA A 186 -2.26 11.99 17.36
CA ALA A 186 -1.31 12.31 16.29
C ALA A 186 -1.00 13.82 16.23
N ALA A 187 -2.05 14.65 16.27
CA ALA A 187 -1.91 16.11 16.29
C ALA A 187 -1.20 16.61 17.55
N GLU A 188 -1.50 16.05 18.72
CA GLU A 188 -0.82 16.40 19.97
C GLU A 188 0.64 15.95 19.99
N ALA A 189 0.94 14.75 19.50
CA ALA A 189 2.28 14.22 19.41
C ALA A 189 3.18 15.15 18.58
N ALA A 190 2.73 15.53 17.38
CA ALA A 190 3.49 16.45 16.51
C ALA A 190 3.82 17.80 17.20
N VAL A 191 2.89 18.33 18.00
CA VAL A 191 3.12 19.58 18.76
C VAL A 191 4.13 19.37 19.89
N GLN A 192 4.00 18.29 20.66
CA GLN A 192 4.83 18.01 21.84
C GLN A 192 6.25 17.62 21.45
N GLN A 193 6.39 16.75 20.45
CA GLN A 193 7.65 16.25 19.93
C GLN A 193 8.45 17.34 19.19
N ALA A 194 7.74 18.26 18.52
CA ALA A 194 8.33 19.41 17.86
C ALA A 194 9.41 18.99 16.84
N GLY A 195 10.60 19.59 16.89
CA GLY A 195 11.68 19.27 15.96
C GLY A 195 11.26 19.41 14.49
N LYS A 196 11.48 18.34 13.72
CA LYS A 196 11.14 18.20 12.31
C LYS A 196 9.64 18.40 12.05
N ASN A 197 8.76 17.99 12.98
CA ASN A 197 7.31 18.21 12.89
C ASN A 197 6.93 19.69 12.75
N ARG A 198 7.75 20.63 13.26
CA ARG A 198 7.49 22.08 13.09
C ARG A 198 7.61 22.57 11.64
N SER A 199 8.28 21.80 10.80
CA SER A 199 8.46 22.11 9.37
C SER A 199 7.48 21.37 8.46
N HIS A 200 6.71 20.44 9.00
CA HIS A 200 5.70 19.70 8.25
C HIS A 200 4.52 20.61 7.93
N THR A 201 3.95 20.37 6.76
CA THR A 201 2.87 21.17 6.16
C THR A 201 1.62 20.32 5.91
N GLY A 202 1.75 19.00 5.93
CA GLY A 202 0.64 18.06 5.96
C GLY A 202 -0.14 18.14 7.27
N PRO A 203 -1.39 17.62 7.28
CA PRO A 203 -2.21 17.63 8.48
C PRO A 203 -1.70 16.60 9.49
N ALA A 204 -1.03 17.05 10.55
CA ALA A 204 -0.49 16.16 11.59
C ALA A 204 -1.51 15.19 12.23
N ALA A 205 -2.79 15.56 12.25
CA ALA A 205 -3.85 14.66 12.71
C ALA A 205 -3.98 13.39 11.86
N ALA A 206 -3.46 13.36 10.63
CA ALA A 206 -3.48 12.23 9.71
C ALA A 206 -2.19 11.39 9.75
N ASP A 207 -1.21 11.74 10.59
CA ASP A 207 0.02 10.98 10.72
C ASP A 207 -0.26 9.62 11.35
N THR A 208 0.36 8.59 10.79
CA THR A 208 0.20 7.18 11.20
C THR A 208 1.45 6.60 11.80
N SER A 209 2.57 7.32 11.76
CA SER A 209 3.84 6.89 12.33
C SER A 209 4.56 8.02 13.07
N ASP A 210 5.40 7.61 14.02
CA ASP A 210 6.20 8.42 14.92
C ASP A 210 7.68 8.07 14.73
N PHE A 211 8.36 8.82 13.87
CA PHE A 211 9.78 8.63 13.58
C PHE A 211 10.64 9.69 14.28
N ASN A 212 11.96 9.58 14.12
CA ASN A 212 12.90 10.47 14.78
C ASN A 212 12.66 11.97 14.47
N ASP A 213 12.32 12.74 15.51
CA ASP A 213 12.01 14.17 15.43
C ASP A 213 13.16 15.07 14.96
N ARG A 214 14.40 14.57 14.88
CA ARG A 214 15.54 15.35 14.40
C ARG A 214 15.72 15.27 12.89
N SER A 215 15.10 14.29 12.23
CA SER A 215 15.32 14.02 10.81
C SER A 215 14.03 13.82 10.03
N VAL A 216 13.11 12.97 10.50
CA VAL A 216 11.93 12.54 9.75
C VAL A 216 10.65 13.10 10.35
N GLY A 217 10.48 13.04 11.68
CA GLY A 217 9.22 13.40 12.33
C GLY A 217 8.07 12.44 11.98
N ASN A 218 6.85 12.84 12.34
CA ASN A 218 5.64 12.07 12.12
C ASN A 218 5.18 12.18 10.67
N LEU A 219 4.68 11.07 10.12
CA LEU A 219 4.27 10.97 8.73
C LEU A 219 3.02 10.10 8.59
N ARG A 220 2.28 10.29 7.49
CA ARG A 220 1.19 9.41 7.05
C ARG A 220 1.75 8.37 6.07
N VAL A 221 2.06 7.18 6.57
CA VAL A 221 2.65 6.10 5.76
C VAL A 221 1.80 4.84 5.69
N ASP A 222 0.80 4.71 6.55
CA ASP A 222 -0.11 3.56 6.61
C ASP A 222 -1.46 3.90 5.99
N TYR A 223 -1.96 2.99 5.14
CA TYR A 223 -3.12 3.26 4.29
C TYR A 223 -4.14 2.14 4.34
N VAL A 224 -5.42 2.54 4.37
CA VAL A 224 -6.58 1.71 4.03
C VAL A 224 -7.36 2.50 2.99
N LEU A 225 -7.31 2.07 1.72
CA LEU A 225 -7.85 2.81 0.59
C LEU A 225 -8.85 1.93 -0.17
N PRO A 226 -10.16 2.10 0.04
CA PRO A 226 -11.16 1.33 -0.66
C PRO A 226 -11.33 1.81 -2.11
N ASP A 227 -11.95 0.99 -2.95
CA ASP A 227 -12.29 1.40 -4.30
C ASP A 227 -13.37 2.50 -4.33
N ALA A 228 -13.46 3.19 -5.47
CA ALA A 228 -14.33 4.35 -5.68
C ALA A 228 -15.83 4.09 -5.44
N SER A 229 -16.28 2.82 -5.46
CA SER A 229 -17.68 2.47 -5.19
C SER A 229 -18.01 2.32 -3.70
N ALA A 230 -17.01 2.27 -2.82
CA ALA A 230 -17.20 2.12 -1.39
C ALA A 230 -17.64 3.43 -0.74
N THR A 231 -18.63 3.35 0.15
CA THR A 231 -18.94 4.42 1.10
C THR A 231 -18.18 4.19 2.39
N VAL A 232 -17.40 5.18 2.83
CA VAL A 232 -16.75 5.15 4.15
C VAL A 232 -17.76 5.64 5.19
N VAL A 233 -18.13 4.77 6.12
CA VAL A 233 -19.09 5.07 7.19
C VAL A 233 -18.39 5.74 8.36
N SER A 234 -17.23 5.21 8.74
CA SER A 234 -16.41 5.74 9.81
C SER A 234 -14.96 5.28 9.61
N GLY A 235 -14.03 5.84 10.37
CA GLY A 235 -12.63 5.46 10.31
C GLY A 235 -11.77 6.36 11.19
N GLY A 236 -10.52 5.96 11.40
CA GLY A 236 -9.60 6.72 12.22
C GLY A 236 -8.23 6.08 12.36
N ILE A 237 -7.39 6.73 13.14
CA ILE A 237 -6.07 6.26 13.54
C ILE A 237 -6.13 5.96 15.03
N PHE A 238 -5.73 4.76 15.44
CA PHE A 238 -5.61 4.41 16.85
C PHE A 238 -4.33 5.04 17.42
N TRP A 239 -4.46 6.32 17.77
CA TRP A 239 -3.47 7.10 18.48
C TRP A 239 -4.22 7.97 19.49
N PRO A 240 -4.63 7.39 20.64
CA PRO A 240 -5.27 8.13 21.73
C PRO A 240 -4.41 9.30 22.22
N ALA A 241 -5.06 10.37 22.70
CA ALA A 241 -4.37 11.48 23.33
C ALA A 241 -3.78 11.09 24.70
N PRO A 242 -2.74 11.79 25.19
CA PRO A 242 -2.19 11.54 26.52
C PRO A 242 -3.27 11.55 27.61
N GLY A 243 -3.33 10.48 28.41
CA GLY A 243 -4.31 10.30 29.49
C GLY A 243 -5.64 9.67 29.06
N GLU A 244 -5.86 9.43 27.76
CA GLU A 244 -6.99 8.63 27.28
C GLU A 244 -6.75 7.12 27.52
N PRO A 245 -7.83 6.31 27.57
CA PRO A 245 -7.69 4.86 27.68
C PRO A 245 -6.78 4.29 26.58
N LEU A 246 -5.87 3.41 26.99
CA LEU A 246 -4.89 2.74 26.12
C LEU A 246 -3.83 3.69 25.50
N ALA A 247 -3.64 4.91 26.02
CA ALA A 247 -2.54 5.79 25.62
C ALA A 247 -1.18 5.10 25.68
N ASP A 248 -0.90 4.34 26.74
CA ASP A 248 0.38 3.64 26.91
C ASP A 248 0.55 2.44 25.95
N ALA A 249 -0.51 1.99 25.28
CA ALA A 249 -0.46 0.82 24.40
C ALA A 249 0.20 1.12 23.04
N ILE A 250 0.33 2.40 22.68
CA ILE A 250 0.88 2.80 21.38
C ILE A 250 2.41 2.68 21.30
N ASP A 251 3.10 2.53 22.44
CA ASP A 251 4.56 2.39 22.50
C ASP A 251 5.07 1.04 21.96
N CYS A 252 4.16 0.13 21.59
CA CYS A 252 4.53 -1.18 21.04
C CYS A 252 5.03 -1.13 19.58
N SER A 253 4.84 -0.01 18.89
CA SER A 253 5.30 0.24 17.53
C SER A 253 5.49 1.74 17.31
N ASP A 254 6.39 2.11 16.41
CA ASP A 254 6.47 3.45 15.83
C ASP A 254 5.32 3.75 14.85
N HIS A 255 4.55 2.75 14.42
CA HIS A 255 3.34 2.92 13.60
C HIS A 255 2.06 2.85 14.45
N ARG A 256 0.95 3.31 13.88
CA ARG A 256 -0.38 3.33 14.50
C ARG A 256 -1.39 2.62 13.61
N LEU A 257 -2.33 1.94 14.24
CA LEU A 257 -3.36 1.19 13.52
C LEU A 257 -4.31 2.15 12.79
N VAL A 258 -4.47 1.95 11.48
CA VAL A 258 -5.44 2.66 10.65
C VAL A 258 -6.63 1.74 10.35
N TRP A 259 -7.85 2.26 10.44
CA TRP A 259 -9.06 1.48 10.22
C TRP A 259 -10.14 2.29 9.52
N LEU A 260 -10.97 1.59 8.74
CA LEU A 260 -12.18 2.12 8.11
C LEU A 260 -13.34 1.13 8.28
N ASP A 261 -14.53 1.66 8.52
CA ASP A 261 -15.80 0.97 8.33
C ASP A 261 -16.34 1.29 6.93
N LEU A 262 -16.55 0.23 6.15
CA LEU A 262 -16.94 0.35 4.75
C LEU A 262 -18.34 -0.21 4.50
N GLN A 263 -19.10 0.50 3.68
CA GLN A 263 -20.36 0.01 3.13
C GLN A 263 -20.25 -0.08 1.60
N TYR A 264 -20.59 -1.24 1.06
CA TYR A 264 -20.76 -1.43 -0.37
C TYR A 264 -22.24 -1.56 -0.68
N ASN A 265 -22.71 -0.82 -1.69
CA ASN A 265 -24.07 -1.00 -2.17
C ASN A 265 -24.18 -2.39 -2.79
N THR A 266 -25.12 -3.19 -2.29
CA THR A 266 -25.52 -4.41 -2.98
C THR A 266 -26.29 -3.97 -4.22
N SER A 267 -25.77 -4.28 -5.41
CA SER A 267 -26.58 -4.15 -6.61
C SER A 267 -27.78 -5.06 -6.40
N THR A 268 -28.98 -4.49 -6.26
CA THR A 268 -30.20 -5.27 -6.41
C THR A 268 -30.14 -5.85 -7.82
N SER A 269 -29.93 -7.16 -7.90
CA SER A 269 -30.25 -7.92 -9.09
C SER A 269 -31.67 -7.50 -9.47
N SER A 270 -31.81 -6.67 -10.49
CA SER A 270 -33.08 -6.42 -11.13
C SER A 270 -33.47 -7.74 -11.78
N LEU A 271 -34.18 -8.58 -11.01
CA LEU A 271 -35.06 -9.58 -11.58
C LEU A 271 -35.94 -8.82 -12.57
N ARG A 272 -35.68 -8.99 -13.87
CA ARG A 272 -36.58 -8.50 -14.91
C ARG A 272 -37.93 -9.17 -14.67
N PRO A 273 -39.01 -8.42 -14.40
CA PRO A 273 -40.34 -8.97 -14.50
C PRO A 273 -40.71 -8.98 -15.98
N GLY A 274 -40.87 -10.16 -16.58
CA GLY A 274 -41.42 -10.26 -17.93
C GLY A 274 -41.03 -11.50 -18.70
N ASP A 275 -41.70 -12.62 -18.40
CA ASP A 275 -42.37 -13.41 -19.43
C ASP A 275 -43.38 -14.35 -18.76
N ALA A 276 -44.47 -13.77 -18.28
CA ALA A 276 -45.71 -14.52 -18.17
C ALA A 276 -46.36 -14.47 -19.56
N SER A 277 -46.02 -15.43 -20.43
CA SER A 277 -46.82 -15.69 -21.62
C SER A 277 -47.96 -16.62 -21.22
N GLU A 278 -49.17 -16.09 -21.33
CA GLU A 278 -50.42 -16.82 -21.34
C GLU A 278 -50.35 -17.93 -22.40
N GLN A 279 -50.58 -19.19 -21.99
CA GLN A 279 -51.14 -20.19 -22.89
C GLN A 279 -52.59 -20.40 -22.51
N SER A 280 -53.47 -19.71 -23.23
CA SER A 280 -54.84 -20.15 -23.46
C SER A 280 -54.96 -20.59 -24.93
N ARG A 281 -55.11 -21.89 -25.13
CA ARG A 281 -55.96 -22.58 -26.12
C ARG A 281 -55.64 -24.06 -26.12
#